data_AF-A0A8X7C9M9-F1
#
_entry.id   AF-A0A8X7C9M9-F1
#
_cell.length_a   1.000
_cell.length_b   1.000
_cell.length_c   1.000
_cell.angle_alpha   90.00
_cell.angle_beta   90.00
_cell.angle_gamma   90.00
#
_symmetry.space_group_name_H-M   'P 1'
#
loop_
_entity.id
_entity.type
_entity.pdbx_description
1 polymer ?
#
loop_
_entity_poly.entity_id
_entity_poly.type
_entity_poly.pdbx_seq_one_letter_code
_entity_poly.pdbx_strand_id
1 'polypeptide(L)'
;MGPRPYFSFSMTSSLTHDYFNHAGYADYPTVKFLEDLWDMGAHNNSVVIIFGDHEQYPEIGKNIRQNQERLVTFFDVHATLVQLLDPTRELSAAEKAESTPYGQSLISEISPYRTCERAYVYPHWCTCQVIQEVSVTQPEVMKSAVITIDCINNELREQNSNSCPKIQLDRIVSAKYGQLNDLVLRFVKHENVVIDRNVVYGDRIVKYEDYILTLLTTPSERIFESTVRHDVVEDTYCVVDVYEQNAEEQDSNCFDTHRLKQYRYCNA
;
A
#
# COMPACT_ATOMS: atom_id res chain seq x y z
N MET A 1 8.85 -45.07 10.17
CA MET A 1 8.20 -44.41 11.32
C MET A 1 6.71 -44.79 11.29
N GLY A 2 6.07 -45.06 12.43
CA GLY A 2 4.64 -45.44 12.49
C GLY A 2 3.68 -44.28 12.21
N PRO A 3 2.36 -44.52 12.06
CA PRO A 3 1.37 -43.55 11.57
C PRO A 3 0.98 -42.43 12.56
N ARG A 4 1.72 -42.27 13.66
CA ARG A 4 1.41 -41.25 14.68
C ARG A 4 2.02 -39.91 14.26
N PRO A 5 1.28 -38.79 14.25
CA PRO A 5 1.87 -37.47 14.03
C PRO A 5 2.81 -37.12 15.20
N TYR A 6 3.90 -36.42 14.90
CA TYR A 6 4.90 -35.97 15.87
C TYR A 6 5.04 -34.44 15.80
N PHE A 7 5.35 -33.82 16.94
CA PHE A 7 5.73 -32.42 17.03
C PHE A 7 7.19 -32.33 17.44
N SER A 8 7.96 -31.48 16.75
CA SER A 8 9.37 -31.23 17.03
C SER A 8 9.59 -29.72 17.10
N PHE A 9 10.33 -29.27 18.11
CA PHE A 9 10.74 -27.88 18.30
C PHE A 9 12.25 -27.82 18.51
N SER A 10 12.92 -26.96 17.77
CA SER A 10 14.34 -26.68 17.89
C SER A 10 14.56 -25.18 17.90
N MET A 11 15.37 -24.70 18.83
CA MET A 11 15.74 -23.29 18.97
C MET A 11 17.26 -23.19 19.02
N THR A 12 17.82 -22.30 18.20
CA THR A 12 19.25 -22.02 18.18
C THR A 12 19.53 -20.75 18.94
N SER A 13 20.20 -20.84 20.09
CA SER A 13 20.40 -19.70 21.00
C SER A 13 21.78 -19.03 20.89
N SER A 14 22.73 -19.64 20.18
CA SER A 14 24.14 -19.20 20.22
C SER A 14 24.60 -18.44 18.98
N LEU A 15 23.98 -18.65 17.82
CA LEU A 15 24.51 -18.14 16.55
C LEU A 15 24.52 -16.62 16.54
N THR A 16 23.42 -15.98 16.91
CA THR A 16 23.27 -14.52 16.83
C THR A 16 23.40 -13.81 18.18
N HIS A 17 23.73 -14.52 19.26
CA HIS A 17 23.71 -13.94 20.61
C HIS A 17 24.62 -12.72 20.75
N ASP A 18 25.83 -12.80 20.20
CA ASP A 18 26.86 -11.78 20.37
C ASP A 18 27.24 -11.06 19.06
N TYR A 19 27.03 -11.70 17.90
CA TYR A 19 27.45 -11.20 16.60
C TYR A 19 26.41 -11.49 15.52
N PHE A 20 25.82 -10.44 14.94
CA PHE A 20 24.80 -10.58 13.89
C PHE A 20 25.29 -11.33 12.65
N ASN A 21 26.53 -11.11 12.23
CA ASN A 21 27.10 -11.73 11.01
C ASN A 21 27.18 -13.25 11.10
N HIS A 22 27.09 -13.82 12.30
CA HIS A 22 27.03 -15.25 12.50
C HIS A 22 25.66 -15.85 12.13
N ALA A 23 24.63 -15.03 11.88
CA ALA A 23 23.38 -15.48 11.28
C ALA A 23 23.64 -16.19 9.93
N GLY A 24 24.63 -15.73 9.16
CA GLY A 24 25.04 -16.39 7.92
C GLY A 24 25.55 -17.82 8.12
N TYR A 25 26.09 -18.16 9.30
CA TYR A 25 26.48 -19.54 9.61
C TYR A 25 25.28 -20.47 9.80
N ALA A 26 24.06 -19.93 9.97
CA ALA A 26 22.83 -20.72 10.01
C ALA A 26 22.35 -21.14 8.61
N ASP A 27 22.77 -20.43 7.55
CA ASP A 27 22.23 -20.60 6.20
C ASP A 27 22.51 -22.00 5.65
N TYR A 28 23.78 -22.39 5.54
CA TYR A 28 24.15 -23.71 5.02
C TYR A 28 23.57 -24.89 5.83
N PRO A 29 23.63 -24.91 7.17
CA PRO A 29 22.94 -25.95 7.96
C PRO A 29 21.42 -25.98 7.76
N THR A 30 20.77 -24.82 7.59
CA THR A 30 19.32 -24.74 7.36
C THR A 30 18.96 -25.29 5.99
N VAL A 31 19.70 -24.90 4.93
CA VAL A 31 19.52 -25.45 3.59
C VAL A 31 19.69 -26.96 3.60
N LYS A 32 20.79 -27.44 4.20
CA LYS A 32 21.05 -28.88 4.30
C LYS A 32 19.92 -29.63 5.03
N PHE A 33 19.41 -29.08 6.13
CA PHE A 33 18.27 -29.66 6.85
C PHE A 33 17.01 -29.74 5.99
N LEU A 34 16.72 -28.70 5.20
CA LEU A 34 15.55 -28.68 4.30
C LEU A 34 15.72 -29.64 3.12
N GLU A 35 16.92 -29.73 2.54
CA GLU A 35 17.27 -30.73 1.52
C GLU A 35 17.11 -32.15 2.06
N ASP A 36 17.66 -32.43 3.24
CA ASP A 36 17.53 -33.75 3.88
C ASP A 36 16.05 -34.10 4.12
N LEU A 37 15.23 -33.15 4.60
CA LEU A 37 13.77 -33.33 4.76
C LEU A 37 13.06 -33.58 3.43
N TRP A 38 13.52 -32.94 2.36
CA TRP A 38 12.96 -33.10 1.03
C TRP A 38 13.28 -34.49 0.49
N ASP A 39 14.54 -34.89 0.51
CA ASP A 39 15.05 -36.16 0.00
C ASP A 39 14.45 -37.38 0.69
N MET A 40 14.17 -37.27 2.00
CA MET A 40 13.48 -38.33 2.74
C MET A 40 11.97 -38.36 2.54
N GLY A 41 11.41 -37.42 1.77
CA GLY A 41 9.97 -37.30 1.52
C GLY A 41 9.15 -36.80 2.72
N ALA A 42 9.79 -36.29 3.78
CA ALA A 42 9.11 -35.85 5.00
C ALA A 42 8.20 -34.64 4.75
N HIS A 43 8.51 -33.83 3.75
CA HIS A 43 7.71 -32.70 3.30
C HIS A 43 6.27 -33.08 2.86
N ASN A 44 6.06 -34.33 2.40
CA ASN A 44 4.74 -34.77 1.93
C ASN A 44 3.67 -34.84 3.03
N ASN A 45 4.07 -34.84 4.30
CA ASN A 45 3.15 -34.97 5.42
C ASN A 45 3.61 -34.18 6.66
N SER A 46 4.44 -33.14 6.46
CA SER A 46 4.97 -32.30 7.53
C SER A 46 4.81 -30.82 7.19
N VAL A 47 4.51 -30.00 8.19
CA VAL A 47 4.57 -28.54 8.11
C VAL A 47 5.82 -28.08 8.84
N VAL A 48 6.66 -27.30 8.18
CA VAL A 48 7.90 -26.75 8.75
C VAL A 48 7.75 -25.24 8.87
N ILE A 49 7.99 -24.69 10.06
CA ILE A 49 7.92 -23.26 10.35
C ILE A 49 9.28 -22.82 10.91
N ILE A 50 9.91 -21.84 10.27
CA ILE A 50 11.19 -21.24 10.68
C ILE A 50 10.95 -19.76 10.97
N PHE A 51 11.29 -19.30 12.17
CA PHE A 51 11.11 -17.93 12.62
C PHE A 51 12.14 -17.55 13.69
N GLY A 52 12.39 -16.24 13.87
CA GLY A 52 13.21 -15.71 14.96
C GLY A 52 12.38 -15.46 16.22
N ASP A 53 12.98 -15.59 17.40
CA ASP A 53 12.33 -15.39 18.70
C ASP A 53 12.17 -13.92 19.09
N HIS A 54 13.12 -13.07 18.73
CA HIS A 54 13.07 -11.63 18.96
C HIS A 54 14.02 -10.83 18.06
N GLU A 55 13.79 -9.53 17.96
CA GLU A 55 14.69 -8.60 17.26
C GLU A 55 15.84 -8.16 18.19
N GLN A 56 17.08 -8.48 17.83
CA GLN A 56 18.28 -8.01 18.54
C GLN A 56 18.57 -6.51 18.30
N TYR A 57 18.02 -5.96 17.21
CA TYR A 57 18.18 -4.55 16.82
C TYR A 57 16.81 -3.90 16.62
N PRO A 58 16.18 -3.41 17.70
CA PRO A 58 14.82 -2.86 17.64
C PRO A 58 14.74 -1.66 16.68
N GLU A 59 15.80 -0.89 16.51
CA GLU A 59 15.84 0.21 15.54
C GLU A 59 15.82 -0.28 14.08
N ILE A 60 16.51 -1.38 13.76
CA ILE A 60 16.44 -1.99 12.42
C ILE A 60 15.03 -2.53 12.18
N GLY A 61 14.46 -3.27 13.14
CA GLY A 61 13.10 -3.78 13.05
C GLY A 61 12.07 -2.65 12.94
N LYS A 62 12.28 -1.54 13.65
CA LYS A 62 11.46 -0.32 13.57
C LYS A 62 11.54 0.31 12.18
N ASN A 63 12.72 0.49 11.61
CA ASN A 63 12.87 1.04 10.26
C ASN A 63 12.21 0.13 9.22
N ILE A 64 12.42 -1.19 9.31
CA ILE A 64 11.77 -2.15 8.42
C ILE A 64 10.25 -2.06 8.54
N ARG A 65 9.70 -2.01 9.76
CA ARG A 65 8.26 -1.81 10.00
C ARG A 65 7.75 -0.50 9.40
N GLN A 66 8.42 0.61 9.68
CA GLN A 66 8.05 1.92 9.16
C GLN A 66 8.10 1.95 7.62
N ASN A 67 9.08 1.27 7.02
CA ASN A 67 9.26 1.20 5.58
C ASN A 67 8.18 0.41 4.85
N GLN A 68 7.37 -0.39 5.55
CA GLN A 68 6.22 -1.12 4.95
C GLN A 68 5.16 -0.16 4.39
N GLU A 69 5.08 1.05 4.93
CA GLU A 69 4.16 2.11 4.50
C GLU A 69 4.86 3.18 3.64
N ARG A 70 6.01 2.85 3.04
CA ARG A 70 6.81 3.76 2.22
C ARG A 70 6.87 3.29 0.77
N LEU A 71 7.14 4.23 -0.15
CA LEU A 71 7.44 3.88 -1.53
C LEU A 71 8.81 3.17 -1.61
N VAL A 72 8.77 1.85 -1.78
CA VAL A 72 9.93 0.97 -1.92
C VAL A 72 9.95 0.29 -3.29
N THR A 73 11.14 -0.06 -3.76
CA THR A 73 11.38 -0.72 -5.05
C THR A 73 12.36 -1.89 -4.87
N PHE A 74 12.51 -2.72 -5.90
CA PHE A 74 13.54 -3.76 -5.89
C PHE A 74 14.98 -3.22 -5.83
N PHE A 75 15.22 -1.95 -6.18
CA PHE A 75 16.52 -1.32 -5.97
C PHE A 75 16.85 -1.18 -4.48
N ASP A 76 15.85 -0.94 -3.64
CA ASP A 76 16.01 -0.84 -2.18
C ASP A 76 16.29 -2.21 -1.57
N VAL A 77 15.66 -3.26 -2.10
CA VAL A 77 15.97 -4.65 -1.74
C VAL A 77 17.42 -4.98 -2.11
N HIS A 78 17.87 -4.65 -3.32
CA HIS A 78 19.27 -4.81 -3.72
C HIS A 78 20.22 -4.05 -2.79
N ALA A 79 19.93 -2.78 -2.47
CA ALA A 79 20.74 -2.00 -1.55
C ALA A 79 20.78 -2.59 -0.14
N THR A 80 19.67 -3.18 0.31
CA THR A 80 19.58 -3.90 1.58
C THR A 80 20.48 -5.14 1.57
N LEU A 81 20.42 -5.95 0.51
CA LEU A 81 21.27 -7.13 0.37
C LEU A 81 22.75 -6.77 0.37
N VAL A 82 23.14 -5.70 -0.33
CA VAL A 82 24.52 -5.19 -0.32
C VAL A 82 24.94 -4.77 1.09
N GLN A 83 24.09 -4.05 1.84
CA GLN A 83 24.39 -3.65 3.21
C GLN A 83 24.48 -4.86 4.17
N LEU A 84 23.70 -5.92 3.94
CA LEU A 84 23.75 -7.13 4.76
C LEU A 84 25.03 -7.96 4.56
N LEU A 85 25.84 -7.70 3.52
CA LEU A 85 27.15 -8.32 3.37
C LEU A 85 28.15 -7.86 4.45
N ASP A 86 28.00 -6.63 4.94
CA ASP A 86 28.75 -6.09 6.07
C ASP A 86 27.88 -5.08 6.85
N PRO A 87 26.97 -5.57 7.71
CA PRO A 87 25.97 -4.74 8.38
C PRO A 87 26.57 -3.86 9.49
N THR A 88 27.85 -4.05 9.81
CA THR A 88 28.59 -3.21 10.77
C THR A 88 29.24 -1.98 10.12
N ARG A 89 29.25 -1.93 8.78
CA ARG A 89 29.91 -0.90 8.01
C ARG A 89 28.90 -0.10 7.20
N GLU A 90 28.88 1.20 7.41
CA GLU A 90 28.18 2.09 6.49
C GLU A 90 29.02 2.32 5.23
N LEU A 91 28.42 2.06 4.06
CA LEU A 91 29.00 2.47 2.79
C LEU A 91 29.12 4.00 2.74
N SER A 92 30.29 4.48 2.30
CA SER A 92 30.50 5.89 1.97
C SER A 92 29.57 6.34 0.83
N ALA A 93 29.41 7.65 0.66
CA ALA A 93 28.60 8.19 -0.44
C ALA A 93 29.10 7.74 -1.82
N ALA A 94 30.42 7.62 -2.00
CA ALA A 94 31.01 7.12 -3.24
C ALA A 94 30.67 5.64 -3.49
N GLU A 95 30.80 4.79 -2.47
CA GLU A 95 30.46 3.36 -2.59
C GLU A 95 28.98 3.14 -2.84
N LYS A 96 28.09 3.94 -2.21
CA LYS A 96 26.65 3.91 -2.48
C LYS A 96 26.34 4.31 -3.93
N ALA A 97 27.02 5.33 -4.45
CA ALA A 97 26.86 5.77 -5.84
C ALA A 97 27.35 4.72 -6.85
N GLU A 98 28.30 3.87 -6.48
CA GLU A 98 28.81 2.81 -7.34
C GLU A 98 28.00 1.51 -7.24
N SER A 99 27.74 1.02 -6.02
CA SER A 99 27.19 -0.32 -5.76
C SER A 99 25.67 -0.34 -5.66
N THR A 100 25.06 0.76 -5.23
CA THR A 100 23.61 0.87 -4.98
C THR A 100 23.05 2.20 -5.50
N PRO A 101 23.35 2.62 -6.75
CA PRO A 101 23.01 3.97 -7.23
C PRO A 101 21.51 4.28 -7.24
N TYR A 102 20.68 3.25 -7.30
CA TYR A 102 19.23 3.38 -7.53
C TYR A 102 18.39 3.14 -6.26
N GLY A 103 18.99 2.68 -5.18
CA GLY A 103 18.26 2.16 -4.02
C GLY A 103 18.83 2.63 -2.69
N GLN A 104 17.97 2.59 -1.67
CA GLN A 104 18.32 2.84 -0.28
C GLN A 104 17.99 1.59 0.53
N SER A 105 18.85 1.24 1.49
CA SER A 105 18.63 0.06 2.30
C SER A 105 17.41 0.19 3.20
N LEU A 106 16.60 -0.86 3.28
CA LEU A 106 15.38 -0.94 4.07
C LEU A 106 15.64 -1.03 5.57
N ILE A 107 16.90 -1.25 5.99
CA ILE A 107 17.29 -1.19 7.40
C ILE A 107 17.49 0.25 7.90
N SER A 108 17.53 1.22 6.99
CA SER A 108 17.48 2.66 7.28
C SER A 108 16.07 3.19 7.01
N GLU A 109 15.64 4.22 7.73
CA GLU A 109 14.33 4.83 7.49
C GLU A 109 14.26 5.45 6.09
N ILE A 110 13.23 5.06 5.31
CA ILE A 110 12.88 5.69 4.05
C ILE A 110 11.88 6.82 4.33
N SER A 111 12.15 7.97 3.73
CA SER A 111 11.32 9.16 3.89
C SER A 111 9.85 8.89 3.52
N PRO A 112 8.88 9.35 4.34
CA PRO A 112 7.46 9.36 3.97
C PRO A 112 7.17 10.14 2.69
N TYR A 113 8.04 11.07 2.32
CA TYR A 113 7.88 11.96 1.17
C TYR A 113 8.79 11.56 -0.01
N ARG A 114 9.20 10.29 -0.08
CA ARG A 114 10.01 9.80 -1.20
C ARG A 114 9.19 9.87 -2.50
N THR A 115 9.72 10.57 -3.48
CA THR A 115 9.11 10.69 -4.82
C THR A 115 9.51 9.53 -5.72
N CYS A 116 8.74 9.28 -6.78
CA CYS A 116 9.08 8.30 -7.82
C CYS A 116 10.48 8.54 -8.42
N GLU A 117 10.87 9.80 -8.64
CA GLU A 117 12.21 10.17 -9.09
C GLU A 117 13.29 9.70 -8.12
N ARG A 118 13.12 9.94 -6.81
CA ARG A 118 14.03 9.45 -5.75
C ARG A 118 13.94 7.94 -5.53
N ALA A 119 12.94 7.29 -6.09
CA ALA A 119 12.79 5.84 -6.15
C ALA A 119 13.29 5.24 -7.47
N TYR A 120 13.85 6.07 -8.37
CA TYR A 120 14.28 5.67 -9.71
C TYR A 120 13.17 4.98 -10.52
N VAL A 121 11.92 5.37 -10.24
CA VAL A 121 10.74 5.00 -11.02
C VAL A 121 10.53 6.08 -12.07
N TYR A 122 10.50 5.67 -13.34
CA TYR A 122 10.23 6.61 -14.42
C TYR A 122 8.83 7.25 -14.28
N PRO A 123 8.66 8.51 -14.69
CA PRO A 123 7.41 9.24 -14.45
C PRO A 123 6.15 8.58 -15.01
N HIS A 124 6.23 7.87 -16.14
CA HIS A 124 5.10 7.17 -16.75
C HIS A 124 4.73 5.84 -16.06
N TRP A 125 5.58 5.36 -15.14
CA TRP A 125 5.26 4.26 -14.21
C TRP A 125 4.88 4.77 -12.82
N CYS A 126 4.95 6.08 -12.58
CA CYS A 126 4.56 6.69 -11.33
C CYS A 126 3.03 6.88 -11.29
N THR A 127 2.31 5.91 -10.75
CA THR A 127 0.84 5.92 -10.68
C THR A 127 0.27 6.79 -9.56
N CYS A 128 1.10 7.60 -8.88
CA CYS A 128 0.62 8.53 -7.88
C CYS A 128 -0.31 9.55 -8.53
N GLN A 129 -1.49 9.77 -7.95
CA GLN A 129 -2.38 10.83 -8.39
C GLN A 129 -1.77 12.18 -8.05
N VAL A 130 -1.83 13.10 -9.01
CA VAL A 130 -1.66 14.52 -8.80
C VAL A 130 -2.99 15.03 -8.26
N ILE A 131 -2.97 15.47 -7.01
CA ILE A 131 -4.15 15.96 -6.29
C ILE A 131 -4.06 17.48 -6.22
N GLN A 132 -5.15 18.16 -6.59
CA GLN A 132 -5.29 19.61 -6.51
C GLN A 132 -6.57 19.99 -5.75
N GLU A 133 -6.53 21.06 -4.97
CA GLU A 133 -7.75 21.59 -4.37
C GLU A 133 -8.64 22.24 -5.43
N VAL A 134 -9.94 22.00 -5.35
CA VAL A 134 -10.95 22.55 -6.26
C VAL A 134 -12.07 23.21 -5.49
N SER A 135 -12.80 24.12 -6.14
CA SER A 135 -13.90 24.81 -5.48
C SER A 135 -15.03 23.83 -5.18
N VAL A 136 -15.54 23.87 -3.95
CA VAL A 136 -16.70 23.09 -3.52
C VAL A 136 -17.99 23.43 -4.28
N THR A 137 -18.01 24.54 -5.01
CA THR A 137 -19.16 24.99 -5.81
C THR A 137 -19.13 24.48 -7.26
N GLN A 138 -18.11 23.71 -7.67
CA GLN A 138 -18.05 23.16 -9.03
C GLN A 138 -19.19 22.14 -9.24
N PRO A 139 -19.83 22.13 -10.44
CA PRO A 139 -20.95 21.21 -10.72
C PRO A 139 -20.62 19.74 -10.47
N GLU A 140 -19.42 19.29 -10.85
CA GLU A 140 -18.93 17.92 -10.74
C GLU A 140 -18.72 17.53 -9.26
N VAL A 141 -18.23 18.48 -8.45
CA VAL A 141 -18.08 18.33 -6.99
C VAL A 141 -19.43 18.20 -6.31
N MET A 142 -20.38 19.07 -6.65
CA MET A 142 -21.74 19.02 -6.10
C MET A 142 -22.47 17.72 -6.50
N LYS A 143 -22.34 17.30 -7.76
CA LYS A 143 -22.88 16.02 -8.26
C LYS A 143 -22.27 14.83 -7.50
N SER A 144 -20.95 14.83 -7.31
CA SER A 144 -20.23 13.81 -6.56
C SER A 144 -20.66 13.74 -5.09
N ALA A 145 -20.91 14.88 -4.44
CA ALA A 145 -21.41 14.92 -3.07
C ALA A 145 -22.81 14.31 -2.94
N VAL A 146 -23.73 14.64 -3.86
CA VAL A 146 -25.08 14.06 -3.88
C VAL A 146 -25.03 12.55 -4.07
N ILE A 147 -24.26 12.08 -5.05
CA ILE A 147 -24.09 10.64 -5.33
C ILE A 147 -23.52 9.90 -4.12
N THR A 148 -22.58 10.51 -3.40
CA THR A 148 -22.01 9.93 -2.18
C THR A 148 -23.06 9.75 -1.09
N ILE A 149 -23.91 10.76 -0.86
CA ILE A 149 -24.98 10.69 0.15
C ILE A 149 -26.05 9.67 -0.24
N ASP A 150 -26.38 9.58 -1.53
CA ASP A 150 -27.30 8.55 -2.03
C ASP A 150 -26.71 7.15 -1.84
N CYS A 151 -25.42 6.96 -2.14
CA CYS A 151 -24.69 5.72 -1.88
C CYS A 151 -24.75 5.33 -0.39
N ILE A 152 -24.41 6.24 0.53
CA ILE A 152 -24.45 5.98 1.97
C ILE A 152 -25.86 5.57 2.41
N ASN A 153 -26.89 6.30 1.98
CA ASN A 153 -28.27 5.99 2.34
C ASN A 153 -28.77 4.67 1.72
N ASN A 154 -28.27 4.27 0.55
CA ASN A 154 -28.59 2.99 -0.05
C ASN A 154 -28.01 1.83 0.79
N GLU A 155 -26.75 1.94 1.18
CA GLU A 155 -26.09 0.95 2.05
C GLU A 155 -26.80 0.82 3.41
N LEU A 156 -27.17 1.94 4.03
CA LEU A 156 -27.93 1.93 5.28
C LEU A 156 -29.27 1.18 5.18
N ARG A 157 -29.93 1.26 4.03
CA ARG A 157 -31.17 0.50 3.77
C ARG A 157 -30.91 -0.99 3.61
N GLU A 158 -29.85 -1.38 2.89
CA GLU A 158 -29.51 -2.80 2.69
C GLU A 158 -29.09 -3.51 3.97
N GLN A 159 -28.49 -2.78 4.92
CA GLN A 159 -28.14 -3.31 6.24
C GLN A 159 -29.36 -3.56 7.16
N ASN A 160 -30.59 -3.42 6.65
CA ASN A 160 -31.86 -3.60 7.38
C ASN A 160 -31.96 -2.78 8.67
N SER A 161 -31.21 -1.69 8.76
CA SER A 161 -31.23 -0.82 9.92
C SER A 161 -32.32 0.25 9.72
N ASN A 162 -33.58 -0.20 9.71
CA ASN A 162 -34.77 0.68 9.60
C ASN A 162 -34.85 1.71 10.74
N SER A 163 -34.02 1.58 11.77
CA SER A 163 -33.85 2.52 12.87
C SER A 163 -32.87 3.66 12.57
N CYS A 164 -32.12 3.62 11.47
CA CYS A 164 -31.12 4.63 11.17
C CYS A 164 -31.73 5.88 10.53
N PRO A 165 -31.42 7.08 11.05
CA PRO A 165 -31.90 8.30 10.43
C PRO A 165 -31.29 8.45 9.05
N LYS A 166 -32.12 8.86 8.07
CA LYS A 166 -31.64 9.20 6.74
C LYS A 166 -30.63 10.33 6.85
N ILE A 167 -29.43 10.12 6.33
CA ILE A 167 -28.37 11.12 6.32
C ILE A 167 -28.61 12.11 5.18
N GLN A 168 -28.36 13.39 5.45
CA GLN A 168 -28.41 14.46 4.45
C GLN A 168 -27.09 15.22 4.42
N LEU A 169 -26.73 15.74 3.25
CA LEU A 169 -25.60 16.66 3.13
C LEU A 169 -25.91 17.93 3.91
N ASP A 170 -25.07 18.29 4.87
CA ASP A 170 -25.06 19.64 5.44
C ASP A 170 -24.28 20.58 4.51
N ARG A 171 -22.99 20.25 4.33
CA ARG A 171 -22.08 21.00 3.46
C ARG A 171 -20.88 20.16 3.02
N ILE A 172 -20.25 20.58 1.93
CA ILE A 172 -18.95 20.07 1.49
C ILE A 172 -17.87 20.86 2.24
N VAL A 173 -17.08 20.17 3.06
CA VAL A 173 -16.00 20.76 3.87
C VAL A 173 -14.78 21.03 3.00
N SER A 174 -14.39 20.06 2.17
CA SER A 174 -13.28 20.21 1.23
C SER A 174 -13.52 19.35 -0.01
N ALA A 175 -12.93 19.77 -1.14
CA ALA A 175 -12.96 19.02 -2.38
C ALA A 175 -11.59 19.07 -3.05
N LYS A 176 -11.15 17.91 -3.51
CA LYS A 176 -9.91 17.75 -4.28
C LYS A 176 -10.20 16.99 -5.55
N TYR A 177 -9.41 17.29 -6.57
CA TYR A 177 -9.44 16.63 -7.85
C TYR A 177 -8.14 15.85 -8.04
N GLY A 178 -8.26 14.57 -8.36
CA GLY A 178 -7.18 13.63 -8.57
C GLY A 178 -7.13 13.15 -10.00
N GLN A 179 -5.95 13.29 -10.63
CA GLN A 179 -5.65 12.68 -11.92
C GLN A 179 -4.28 12.04 -11.90
N LEU A 180 -4.06 11.06 -12.78
CA LEU A 180 -2.70 10.57 -13.02
C LEU A 180 -1.83 11.68 -13.64
N ASN A 181 -0.52 11.58 -13.42
CA ASN A 181 0.45 12.44 -14.08
C ASN A 181 0.26 12.43 -15.61
N ASP A 182 0.35 13.60 -16.24
CA ASP A 182 0.25 13.80 -17.69
C ASP A 182 1.15 12.85 -18.50
N LEU A 183 2.35 12.54 -17.99
CA LEU A 183 3.26 11.58 -18.65
C LEU A 183 2.73 10.14 -18.66
N VAL A 184 1.96 9.74 -17.64
CA VAL A 184 1.27 8.43 -17.62
C VAL A 184 0.14 8.44 -18.64
N LEU A 185 -0.64 9.52 -18.69
CA LEU A 185 -1.80 9.65 -19.58
C LEU A 185 -1.43 9.76 -21.07
N ARG A 186 -0.15 10.06 -21.37
CA ARG A 186 0.39 10.13 -22.74
C ARG A 186 1.29 8.96 -23.10
N PHE A 187 1.53 8.02 -22.19
CA PHE A 187 2.45 6.92 -22.43
C PHE A 187 1.93 6.00 -23.55
N VAL A 188 2.78 5.73 -24.55
CA VAL A 188 2.46 4.81 -25.64
C VAL A 188 3.26 3.51 -25.50
N LYS A 189 4.59 3.62 -25.46
CA LYS A 189 5.48 2.45 -25.40
C LYS A 189 6.90 2.83 -24.98
N HIS A 190 7.68 1.81 -24.67
CA HIS A 190 9.15 1.91 -24.61
C HIS A 190 9.80 1.51 -25.92
N GLU A 191 10.87 2.22 -26.25
CA GLU A 191 11.89 1.77 -27.18
C GLU A 191 13.15 1.44 -26.40
N ASN A 192 13.62 0.21 -26.55
CA ASN A 192 14.65 -0.42 -25.72
C ASN A 192 14.26 -0.59 -24.24
N VAL A 193 14.64 -1.73 -23.66
CA VAL A 193 14.25 -2.11 -22.29
C VAL A 193 15.44 -2.10 -21.33
N VAL A 194 16.68 -1.92 -21.79
CA VAL A 194 17.87 -2.01 -20.92
C VAL A 194 18.89 -0.92 -21.21
N ILE A 195 19.35 -0.79 -22.46
CA ILE A 195 20.34 0.21 -22.90
C ILE A 195 19.65 1.20 -23.84
N ASP A 196 19.99 2.49 -23.78
CA ASP A 196 19.40 3.55 -24.62
C ASP A 196 17.87 3.57 -24.58
N ARG A 197 17.31 3.43 -23.37
CA ARG A 197 15.86 3.47 -23.14
C ARG A 197 15.30 4.82 -23.57
N ASN A 198 14.31 4.78 -24.45
CA ASN A 198 13.54 5.94 -24.86
C ASN A 198 12.06 5.70 -24.58
N VAL A 199 11.35 6.74 -24.14
CA VAL A 199 9.91 6.69 -23.86
C VAL A 199 9.19 7.46 -24.94
N VAL A 200 8.23 6.80 -25.59
CA VAL A 200 7.41 7.43 -26.63
C VAL A 200 6.10 7.88 -26.02
N TYR A 201 5.82 9.17 -26.14
CA TYR A 201 4.58 9.81 -25.72
C TYR A 201 3.71 10.15 -26.93
N GLY A 202 2.39 10.04 -26.74
CA GLY A 202 1.38 10.38 -27.73
C GLY A 202 0.37 11.37 -27.18
N ASP A 203 -0.84 11.31 -27.72
CA ASP A 203 -1.96 12.14 -27.27
C ASP A 203 -2.39 11.76 -25.85
N ARG A 204 -2.89 12.76 -25.11
CA ARG A 204 -3.37 12.58 -23.74
C ARG A 204 -4.69 11.82 -23.76
N ILE A 205 -4.74 10.68 -23.09
CA ILE A 205 -5.95 9.87 -22.94
C ILE A 205 -6.49 10.05 -21.53
N VAL A 206 -7.55 10.84 -21.38
CA VAL A 206 -8.27 10.95 -20.11
C VAL A 206 -9.57 10.17 -20.22
N LYS A 207 -9.68 9.11 -19.41
CA LYS A 207 -10.93 8.39 -19.24
C LYS A 207 -11.57 8.65 -17.87
N TYR A 208 -10.75 8.69 -16.82
CA TYR A 208 -11.22 8.80 -15.45
C TYR A 208 -10.59 9.98 -14.72
N GLU A 209 -11.41 10.63 -13.91
CA GLU A 209 -11.02 11.71 -13.00
C GLU A 209 -11.64 11.42 -11.63
N ASP A 210 -10.90 11.64 -10.56
CA ASP A 210 -11.38 11.33 -9.21
C ASP A 210 -11.63 12.62 -8.42
N TYR A 211 -12.79 12.72 -7.76
CA TYR A 211 -13.12 13.77 -6.82
C TYR A 211 -13.07 13.22 -5.40
N ILE A 212 -12.15 13.74 -4.60
CA ILE A 212 -11.99 13.36 -3.19
C ILE A 212 -12.66 14.43 -2.34
N LEU A 213 -13.72 14.06 -1.63
CA LEU A 213 -14.58 14.98 -0.90
C LEU A 213 -14.51 14.70 0.60
N THR A 214 -14.56 15.76 1.39
CA THR A 214 -14.90 15.70 2.81
C THR A 214 -16.28 16.30 3.01
N LEU A 215 -17.23 15.50 3.48
CA LEU A 215 -18.64 15.86 3.61
C LEU A 215 -19.03 15.93 5.08
N LEU A 216 -19.70 17.01 5.48
CA LEU A 216 -20.38 17.10 6.76
C LEU A 216 -21.85 16.78 6.56
N THR A 217 -22.43 16.01 7.46
CA THR A 217 -23.78 15.47 7.31
C THR A 217 -24.68 15.74 8.50
N THR A 218 -25.98 15.80 8.26
CA THR A 218 -27.03 15.91 9.29
C THR A 218 -27.90 14.65 9.31
N PRO A 219 -28.55 14.31 10.44
CA PRO A 219 -28.64 15.06 11.71
C PRO A 219 -27.47 14.85 12.69
N SER A 220 -26.60 13.87 12.46
CA SER A 220 -25.60 13.43 13.45
C SER A 220 -24.25 14.15 13.38
N GLU A 221 -24.13 15.23 12.59
CA GLU A 221 -22.89 16.01 12.41
C GLU A 221 -21.66 15.16 12.03
N ARG A 222 -21.88 14.08 11.28
CA ARG A 222 -20.83 13.10 10.93
C ARG A 222 -20.04 13.55 9.72
N ILE A 223 -18.75 13.25 9.73
CA ILE A 223 -17.82 13.60 8.66
C ILE A 223 -17.49 12.33 7.86
N PHE A 224 -17.71 12.38 6.55
CA PHE A 224 -17.33 11.33 5.62
C PHE A 224 -16.24 11.82 4.67
N GLU A 225 -15.29 10.96 4.38
CA GLU A 225 -14.36 11.12 3.28
C GLU A 225 -14.73 10.13 2.18
N SER A 226 -14.82 10.61 0.94
CA SER A 226 -15.24 9.78 -0.20
C SER A 226 -14.41 10.09 -1.43
N THR A 227 -14.13 9.06 -2.22
CA THR A 227 -13.55 9.22 -3.56
C THR A 227 -14.61 8.86 -4.60
N VAL A 228 -14.95 9.79 -5.49
CA VAL A 228 -15.91 9.59 -6.58
C VAL A 228 -15.17 9.67 -7.92
N ARG A 229 -15.23 8.60 -8.70
CA ARG A 229 -14.67 8.53 -10.04
C ARG A 229 -15.70 8.96 -11.07
N HIS A 230 -15.33 9.94 -11.89
CA HIS A 230 -16.08 10.39 -13.07
C HIS A 230 -15.46 9.76 -14.32
N ASP A 231 -16.25 8.98 -15.06
CA ASP A 231 -15.92 8.60 -16.43
C ASP A 231 -16.29 9.77 -17.34
N VAL A 232 -15.27 10.47 -17.84
CA VAL A 232 -15.43 11.70 -18.63
C VAL A 232 -16.05 11.40 -20.00
N VAL A 233 -15.90 10.17 -20.50
CA VAL A 233 -16.40 9.76 -21.82
C VAL A 233 -17.90 9.44 -21.74
N GLU A 234 -18.31 8.71 -20.70
CA GLU A 234 -19.71 8.30 -20.51
C GLU A 234 -20.52 9.28 -19.65
N ASP A 235 -19.88 10.28 -19.05
CA ASP A 235 -20.44 11.19 -18.03
C ASP A 235 -21.10 10.48 -16.83
N THR A 236 -20.54 9.33 -16.45
CA THR A 236 -21.02 8.52 -15.32
C THR A 236 -20.14 8.69 -14.09
N TYR A 237 -20.74 8.55 -12.90
CA TYR A 237 -20.09 8.81 -11.62
C TYR A 237 -20.23 7.59 -10.73
N CYS A 238 -19.10 7.16 -10.17
CA CYS A 238 -19.02 6.01 -9.29
C CYS A 238 -18.34 6.39 -7.98
N VAL A 239 -18.98 6.15 -6.84
CA VAL A 239 -18.30 6.16 -5.55
C VAL A 239 -17.33 4.97 -5.53
N VAL A 240 -16.04 5.24 -5.42
CA VAL A 240 -14.97 4.23 -5.38
C VAL A 240 -14.72 3.76 -3.95
N ASP A 241 -14.76 4.72 -3.02
CA ASP A 241 -14.58 4.47 -1.59
C ASP A 241 -15.32 5.56 -0.80
N VAL A 242 -15.80 5.19 0.38
CA VAL A 242 -16.40 6.09 1.36
C VAL A 242 -16.14 5.55 2.76
N TYR A 243 -15.64 6.41 3.65
CA TYR A 243 -15.48 6.05 5.05
C TYR A 243 -15.77 7.24 5.95
N GLU A 244 -16.16 6.94 7.18
CA GLU A 244 -16.39 7.94 8.20
C GLU A 244 -15.09 8.28 8.93
N GLN A 245 -14.83 9.58 9.12
CA GLN A 245 -13.72 10.03 9.94
C GLN A 245 -14.07 9.96 11.43
N ASN A 246 -13.11 9.52 12.25
CA ASN A 246 -13.27 9.38 13.71
C ASN A 246 -14.45 8.52 14.15
N ALA A 247 -14.76 7.46 13.41
CA ALA A 247 -15.82 6.55 13.80
C ALA A 247 -15.45 5.84 15.12
N GLU A 248 -16.11 6.23 16.21
CA GLU A 248 -15.97 5.55 17.49
C GLU A 248 -16.78 4.24 17.48
N GLU A 249 -16.18 3.14 17.95
CA GLU A 249 -16.81 1.81 17.99
C GLU A 249 -18.12 1.78 18.80
N GLN A 250 -18.41 2.79 19.61
CA GLN A 250 -19.60 2.85 20.47
C GLN A 250 -20.85 3.46 19.79
N ASP A 251 -20.72 4.10 18.62
CA ASP A 251 -21.85 4.64 17.83
C ASP A 251 -22.36 3.67 16.73
N SER A 252 -21.94 2.40 16.81
CA SER A 252 -21.97 1.39 15.74
C SER A 252 -23.34 0.75 15.43
N ASN A 253 -24.47 1.32 15.86
CA ASN A 253 -25.77 0.70 15.55
C ASN A 253 -26.21 0.92 14.10
N CYS A 254 -25.65 1.93 13.43
CA CYS A 254 -26.02 2.27 12.06
C CYS A 254 -24.91 2.05 11.04
N PHE A 255 -23.66 1.99 11.46
CA PHE A 255 -22.53 2.02 10.55
C PHE A 255 -21.53 0.91 10.89
N ASP A 256 -21.51 -0.12 10.06
CA ASP A 256 -20.37 -1.02 9.99
C ASP A 256 -19.28 -0.35 9.13
N THR A 257 -18.32 0.29 9.81
CA THR A 257 -17.22 1.05 9.22
C THR A 257 -16.28 0.18 8.39
N HIS A 258 -16.21 -1.13 8.65
CA HIS A 258 -15.45 -2.07 7.82
C HIS A 258 -16.14 -2.35 6.50
N ARG A 259 -17.47 -2.36 6.49
CA ARG A 259 -18.27 -2.55 5.28
C ARG A 259 -18.18 -1.36 4.34
N LEU A 260 -18.31 -0.12 4.83
CA LEU A 260 -18.25 1.08 3.99
C LEU A 260 -16.96 1.19 3.13
N LYS A 261 -15.82 0.70 3.64
CA LYS A 261 -14.52 0.67 2.93
C LYS A 261 -14.46 -0.28 1.72
N GLN A 262 -15.48 -1.11 1.48
CA GLN A 262 -15.44 -2.15 0.45
C GLN A 262 -16.34 -1.89 -0.76
N TYR A 263 -17.13 -0.80 -0.79
CA TYR A 263 -18.17 -0.64 -1.80
C TYR A 263 -17.81 0.32 -2.94
N ARG A 264 -18.02 -0.17 -4.17
CA ARG A 264 -18.10 0.64 -5.37
C ARG A 264 -19.56 0.81 -5.76
N TYR A 265 -20.07 2.03 -5.76
CA TYR A 265 -21.43 2.34 -6.19
C TYR A 265 -21.39 3.17 -7.47
N CYS A 266 -21.73 2.55 -8.60
CA CYS A 266 -21.80 3.22 -9.89
C CYS A 266 -23.26 3.50 -10.24
N ASN A 267 -23.63 4.77 -10.36
CA ASN A 267 -24.89 5.14 -11.02
C ASN A 267 -24.62 5.18 -12.53
N ALA A 268 -25.24 4.25 -13.25
CA ALA A 268 -25.38 4.30 -14.71
C ALA A 268 -26.55 5.21 -15.10
#